data_AF-A0A7X7VSE1-F1
#
_entry.id   AF-A0A7X7VSE1-F1
#
_cell.length_a   1.000
_cell.length_b   1.000
_cell.length_c   1.000
_cell.angle_alpha   90.00
_cell.angle_beta   90.00
_cell.angle_gamma   90.00
#
_symmetry.space_group_name_H-M   'P 1'
#
loop_
_entity.id
_entity.type
_entity.pdbx_description
1 polymer ?
#
loop_
_entity_poly.entity_id
_entity_poly.type
_entity_poly.pdbx_seq_one_letter_code
_entity_poly.pdbx_strand_id
1 'polypeptide(L)'
;MQKKQITKPAPKAKPTKTASKPAKPETKLGELQSTRERKTVLMQGNEAVAYGALDAGCNFFAGYPITPSTEIAEILAAELPKRGGVFVQMEDEIASICAITGASLAGAKALTATSGPGFSLMQEGIGFAKITETPCVVVNVQRVGPSTGMPTSCAQGEIQQSRWGSHGDSPAIVLYPDSVKECYELTIRAVNLSEKYRTCVILLLDEVLGHMREAVRLPDLANVRVISRIKPTVPPHWYKHYDENQKYLSPLASYGEGYRFHVTGLTHDQLGFPTNKAVEAADMMDRLRKKIVYNIRDLVQIESYEMEDARIAIFAAGITARAAKAAVAMARQEGIKVGLLRPLTIWPFPDDAVRKMLRDVDIVVVPELNQGQLVREIQRLVKDRSDSKLIKIQRVNGKLISPADILRKMKEGI
;
A
#
# COMPACT_ATOMS: atom_id res chain seq x y z
N MET A 1 50.44 -10.22 61.00
CA MET A 1 50.01 -8.82 61.18
C MET A 1 50.34 -8.05 59.90
N GLN A 2 49.33 -7.73 59.09
CA GLN A 2 49.30 -6.62 58.10
C GLN A 2 47.89 -6.65 57.48
N LYS A 3 46.98 -5.84 58.02
CA LYS A 3 45.59 -5.74 57.56
C LYS A 3 45.50 -4.74 56.40
N LYS A 4 44.91 -5.19 55.30
CA LYS A 4 44.58 -4.42 54.08
C LYS A 4 43.77 -3.16 54.41
N GLN A 5 44.19 -2.03 53.84
CA GLN A 5 43.41 -0.79 53.79
C GLN A 5 42.13 -0.99 52.97
N ILE A 6 40.99 -0.65 53.57
CA ILE A 6 39.69 -0.56 52.90
C ILE A 6 39.50 0.90 52.49
N THR A 7 39.46 1.17 51.18
CA THR A 7 39.15 2.48 50.60
C THR A 7 37.65 2.79 50.77
N LYS A 8 37.34 3.98 51.30
CA LYS A 8 35.96 4.48 51.43
C LYS A 8 35.37 4.83 50.04
N PRO A 9 34.08 4.57 49.78
CA PRO A 9 33.43 4.99 48.55
C PRO A 9 33.15 6.51 48.53
N ALA A 10 33.29 7.11 47.36
CA ALA A 10 33.05 8.53 47.09
C ALA A 10 31.56 8.92 47.31
N PRO A 11 31.26 10.17 47.70
CA PRO A 11 29.89 10.61 47.96
C PRO A 11 29.05 10.66 46.68
N LYS A 12 27.86 10.04 46.72
CA LYS A 12 26.85 10.14 45.66
C LYS A 12 26.38 11.59 45.51
N ALA A 13 26.43 12.10 44.29
CA ALA A 13 25.88 13.41 43.94
C ALA A 13 24.37 13.45 44.21
N LYS A 14 23.90 14.52 44.87
CA LYS A 14 22.47 14.78 45.10
C LYS A 14 21.78 15.09 43.76
N PRO A 15 20.57 14.56 43.50
CA PRO A 15 19.82 14.90 42.31
C PRO A 15 19.35 16.36 42.38
N THR A 16 19.70 17.13 41.36
CA THR A 16 19.22 18.49 41.12
C THR A 16 17.72 18.44 40.85
N LYS A 17 16.91 18.97 41.78
CA LYS A 17 15.47 19.18 41.56
C LYS A 17 15.27 20.41 40.67
N THR A 18 15.34 20.24 39.35
CA THR A 18 14.69 21.16 38.43
C THR A 18 13.24 20.73 38.30
N ALA A 19 12.33 21.51 38.88
CA ALA A 19 10.89 21.33 38.69
C ALA A 19 10.55 21.56 37.21
N SER A 20 10.38 20.48 36.45
CA SER A 20 9.74 20.55 35.14
C SER A 20 8.26 20.80 35.36
N LYS A 21 7.72 21.85 34.72
CA LYS A 21 6.28 22.02 34.59
C LYS A 21 5.69 20.72 33.99
N PRO A 22 4.51 20.26 34.44
CA PRO A 22 3.86 19.12 33.80
C PRO A 22 3.61 19.49 32.33
N ALA A 23 4.27 18.78 31.42
CA ALA A 23 4.00 18.88 30.00
C ALA A 23 2.53 18.47 29.80
N LYS A 24 1.73 19.38 29.25
CA LYS A 24 0.42 19.01 28.73
C LYS A 24 0.64 17.90 27.68
N PRO A 25 -0.20 16.87 27.60
CA PRO A 25 -0.13 15.90 26.53
C PRO A 25 -0.64 16.56 25.25
N GLU A 26 0.20 17.42 24.65
CA GLU A 26 0.01 17.85 23.26
C GLU A 26 0.35 16.63 22.41
N THR A 27 -0.57 16.23 21.54
CA THR A 27 -0.33 15.16 20.57
C THR A 27 0.86 15.55 19.69
N LYS A 28 1.69 14.59 19.24
CA LYS A 28 2.74 14.83 18.23
C LYS A 28 2.19 15.56 16.98
N LEU A 29 0.89 15.49 16.75
CA LEU A 29 0.16 16.25 15.73
C LEU A 29 0.13 17.77 15.97
N GLY A 30 0.00 18.23 17.22
CA GLY A 30 0.10 19.66 17.55
C GLY A 30 1.50 20.22 17.24
N GLU A 31 2.54 19.42 17.48
CA GLU A 31 3.91 19.73 17.04
C GLU A 31 4.05 19.71 15.51
N LEU A 32 3.32 18.82 14.81
CA LEU A 32 3.25 18.77 13.34
C LEU A 32 2.48 19.95 12.71
N GLN A 33 1.65 20.66 13.46
CA GLN A 33 0.69 21.66 12.93
C GLN A 33 1.00 23.11 13.33
N SER A 34 1.92 23.37 14.27
CA SER A 34 2.06 24.71 14.90
C SER A 34 2.85 25.78 14.12
N THR A 35 3.39 25.49 12.93
CA THR A 35 4.06 26.51 12.10
C THR A 35 3.62 26.40 10.63
N ARG A 36 3.30 27.55 10.02
CA ARG A 36 2.93 27.70 8.59
C ARG A 36 3.98 27.13 7.61
N GLU A 37 5.18 26.83 8.09
CA GLU A 37 6.15 25.98 7.41
C GLU A 37 6.26 24.66 8.19
N ARG A 38 5.87 23.54 7.58
CA ARG A 38 6.06 22.22 8.21
C ARG A 38 7.53 21.87 8.26
N LYS A 39 7.99 21.56 9.47
CA LYS A 39 9.34 21.04 9.74
C LYS A 39 9.51 19.67 9.10
N THR A 40 10.70 19.39 8.58
CA THR A 40 11.15 18.02 8.33
C THR A 40 11.01 17.23 9.62
N VAL A 41 10.27 16.12 9.58
CA VAL A 41 10.04 15.26 10.74
C VAL A 41 10.68 13.91 10.55
N LEU A 42 11.23 13.35 11.62
CA LEU A 42 11.64 11.95 11.62
C LEU A 42 10.40 11.10 11.81
N MET A 43 10.05 10.29 10.82
CA MET A 43 8.82 9.49 10.78
C MET A 43 9.13 8.06 10.37
N GLN A 44 8.40 7.11 10.96
CA GLN A 44 8.43 5.68 10.58
C GLN A 44 7.45 5.38 9.45
N GLY A 45 7.70 4.34 8.63
CA GLY A 45 6.80 3.94 7.55
C GLY A 45 5.35 3.65 7.99
N ASN A 46 5.15 2.85 9.04
CA ASN A 46 3.83 2.59 9.60
C ASN A 46 3.17 3.85 10.17
N GLU A 47 3.95 4.76 10.79
CA GLU A 47 3.45 6.07 11.22
C GLU A 47 2.97 6.90 10.02
N ALA A 48 3.73 6.90 8.92
CA ALA A 48 3.38 7.60 7.70
C ALA A 48 2.08 7.09 7.08
N VAL A 49 1.84 5.78 7.10
CA VAL A 49 0.56 5.19 6.67
C VAL A 49 -0.59 5.68 7.56
N ALA A 50 -0.45 5.59 8.88
CA ALA A 50 -1.51 6.02 9.80
C ALA A 50 -1.89 7.50 9.61
N TYR A 51 -0.90 8.40 9.55
CA TYR A 51 -1.16 9.83 9.33
C TYR A 51 -1.66 10.13 7.92
N GLY A 52 -1.17 9.43 6.90
CA GLY A 52 -1.69 9.54 5.54
C GLY A 52 -3.16 9.16 5.45
N ALA A 53 -3.58 8.10 6.14
CA ALA A 53 -4.98 7.69 6.21
C ALA A 53 -5.85 8.76 6.89
N LEU A 54 -5.42 9.28 8.04
CA LEU A 54 -6.13 10.33 8.77
C LEU A 54 -6.29 11.61 7.93
N ASP A 55 -5.23 12.01 7.23
CA ASP A 55 -5.24 13.22 6.39
C ASP A 55 -6.04 13.01 5.08
N ALA A 56 -6.22 11.76 4.64
CA ALA A 56 -7.15 11.40 3.57
C ALA A 56 -8.64 11.40 4.01
N GLY A 57 -8.90 11.67 5.29
CA GLY A 57 -10.24 11.64 5.89
C GLY A 57 -10.74 10.24 6.24
N CYS A 58 -9.83 9.27 6.43
CA CYS A 58 -10.19 7.98 7.01
C CYS A 58 -10.76 8.20 8.41
N ASN A 59 -11.97 7.68 8.65
CA ASN A 59 -12.69 7.87 9.91
C ASN A 59 -13.18 6.55 10.54
N PHE A 60 -12.84 5.40 9.95
CA PHE A 60 -13.10 4.09 10.53
C PHE A 60 -11.91 3.15 10.32
N PHE A 61 -11.48 2.49 11.40
CA PHE A 61 -10.50 1.40 11.34
C PHE A 61 -11.04 0.19 12.10
N ALA A 62 -10.91 -0.98 11.48
CA ALA A 62 -11.09 -2.25 12.16
C ALA A 62 -9.94 -3.19 11.77
N GLY A 63 -9.30 -3.83 12.75
CA GLY A 63 -8.11 -4.65 12.51
C GLY A 63 -7.80 -5.64 13.62
N TYR A 64 -6.97 -6.62 13.31
CA TYR A 64 -6.42 -7.59 14.24
C TYR A 64 -4.90 -7.36 14.39
N PRO A 65 -4.33 -7.34 15.61
CA PRO A 65 -2.90 -7.07 15.79
C PRO A 65 -2.00 -8.12 15.14
N ILE A 66 -1.13 -7.69 14.23
CA ILE A 66 -0.14 -8.56 13.58
C ILE A 66 1.12 -7.79 13.18
N THR A 67 2.30 -8.26 13.62
CA THR A 67 3.60 -7.74 13.16
C THR A 67 3.75 -7.95 11.64
N PRO A 68 4.33 -7.02 10.86
CA PRO A 68 4.89 -5.72 11.21
C PRO A 68 3.93 -4.55 10.91
N SER A 69 2.63 -4.69 11.22
CA SER A 69 1.61 -3.68 10.91
C SER A 69 1.00 -2.99 12.14
N THR A 70 1.34 -3.46 13.34
CA THR A 70 0.69 -3.09 14.60
C THR A 70 0.74 -1.60 14.91
N GLU A 71 1.84 -0.90 14.59
CA GLU A 71 1.97 0.53 14.85
C GLU A 71 0.91 1.36 14.12
N ILE A 72 0.43 0.90 12.95
CA ILE A 72 -0.68 1.56 12.24
C ILE A 72 -1.93 1.55 13.11
N ALA A 73 -2.27 0.37 13.67
CA ALA A 73 -3.44 0.21 14.53
C ALA A 73 -3.29 1.02 15.84
N GLU A 74 -2.12 0.99 16.48
CA GLU A 74 -1.85 1.74 17.72
C GLU A 74 -2.05 3.26 17.54
N ILE A 75 -1.54 3.82 16.45
CA ILE A 75 -1.68 5.25 16.16
C ILE A 75 -3.14 5.59 15.84
N LEU A 76 -3.81 4.77 15.03
CA LEU A 76 -5.21 5.00 14.69
C LEU A 76 -6.14 4.83 15.90
N ALA A 77 -5.85 3.91 16.82
CA ALA A 77 -6.56 3.78 18.09
C ALA A 77 -6.47 5.05 18.94
N ALA A 78 -5.30 5.69 18.94
CA ALA A 78 -5.09 6.93 19.68
C ALA A 78 -5.66 8.18 18.98
N GLU A 79 -5.68 8.22 17.65
CA GLU A 79 -5.96 9.43 16.87
C GLU A 79 -7.38 9.50 16.28
N LEU A 80 -7.99 8.36 15.90
CA LEU A 80 -9.35 8.36 15.33
C LEU A 80 -10.41 8.92 16.30
N PRO A 81 -10.46 8.51 17.59
CA PRO A 81 -11.46 9.04 18.52
C PRO A 81 -11.36 10.55 18.72
N LYS A 82 -10.14 11.11 18.66
CA LYS A 82 -9.91 12.56 18.76
C LYS A 82 -10.49 13.34 17.57
N ARG A 83 -10.71 12.66 16.44
CA ARG A 83 -11.24 13.22 15.19
C ARG A 83 -12.70 12.81 14.94
N GLY A 84 -13.38 12.22 15.93
CA GLY A 84 -14.74 11.70 15.80
C GLY A 84 -14.85 10.45 14.93
N GLY A 85 -13.71 9.82 14.61
CA GLY A 85 -13.67 8.51 13.96
C GLY A 85 -13.76 7.36 14.96
N VAL A 86 -13.86 6.14 14.43
CA VAL A 86 -14.01 4.92 15.23
C VAL A 86 -12.86 3.97 14.97
N PHE A 87 -12.29 3.43 16.05
CA PHE A 87 -11.34 2.34 16.02
C PHE A 87 -11.97 1.12 16.68
N VAL A 88 -11.82 -0.05 16.05
CA VAL A 88 -12.25 -1.33 16.61
C VAL A 88 -11.12 -2.35 16.46
N GLN A 89 -10.71 -2.96 17.56
CA GLN A 89 -9.91 -4.18 17.47
C GLN A 89 -10.86 -5.36 17.29
N MET A 90 -10.77 -6.05 16.16
CA MET A 90 -11.61 -7.21 15.88
C MET A 90 -10.98 -8.48 16.46
N GLU A 91 -11.76 -9.55 16.49
CA GLU A 91 -11.38 -10.88 16.95
C GLU A 91 -10.42 -11.61 16.00
N ASP A 92 -10.49 -11.30 14.70
CA ASP A 92 -9.61 -11.82 13.65
C ASP A 92 -9.62 -10.92 12.39
N GLU A 93 -8.83 -11.29 11.38
CA GLU A 93 -8.76 -10.57 10.12
C GLU A 93 -10.00 -10.70 9.23
N ILE A 94 -10.80 -11.76 9.38
CA ILE A 94 -12.07 -11.95 8.66
C ILE A 94 -13.07 -10.90 9.13
N ALA A 95 -13.24 -10.80 10.45
CA ALA A 95 -14.08 -9.79 11.09
C ALA A 95 -13.59 -8.37 10.75
N SER A 96 -12.27 -8.16 10.65
CA SER A 96 -11.67 -6.88 10.23
C SER A 96 -12.11 -6.44 8.83
N ILE A 97 -11.97 -7.29 7.81
CA ILE A 97 -12.38 -6.92 6.44
C ILE A 97 -13.91 -6.75 6.32
N CYS A 98 -14.68 -7.56 7.03
CA CYS A 98 -16.14 -7.43 7.09
C CYS A 98 -16.58 -6.11 7.74
N ALA A 99 -15.96 -5.73 8.87
CA ALA A 99 -16.27 -4.50 9.59
C ALA A 99 -15.97 -3.24 8.76
N ILE A 100 -14.79 -3.16 8.11
CA ILE A 100 -14.47 -1.99 7.29
C ILE A 100 -15.37 -1.89 6.04
N THR A 101 -15.81 -3.02 5.49
CA THR A 101 -16.74 -3.05 4.36
C THR A 101 -18.12 -2.55 4.79
N GLY A 102 -18.64 -3.02 5.93
CA GLY A 102 -19.90 -2.54 6.51
C GLY A 102 -19.86 -1.06 6.87
N ALA A 103 -18.79 -0.61 7.53
CA ALA A 103 -18.59 0.81 7.86
C ALA A 103 -18.55 1.68 6.60
N SER A 104 -17.92 1.21 5.53
CA SER A 104 -17.90 1.91 4.26
C SER A 104 -19.28 2.04 3.63
N LEU A 105 -20.11 0.99 3.66
CA LEU A 105 -21.49 1.07 3.21
C LEU A 105 -22.35 2.03 4.06
N ALA A 106 -21.99 2.21 5.34
CA ALA A 106 -22.55 3.25 6.21
C ALA A 106 -21.97 4.67 5.96
N GLY A 107 -21.03 4.81 5.02
CA GLY A 107 -20.48 6.10 4.57
C GLY A 107 -19.12 6.48 5.13
N ALA A 108 -18.49 5.61 5.92
CA ALA A 108 -17.13 5.83 6.40
C ALA A 108 -16.09 5.65 5.30
N LYS A 109 -14.99 6.40 5.38
CA LYS A 109 -13.75 6.02 4.69
C LYS A 109 -13.02 5.07 5.61
N ALA A 110 -12.96 3.80 5.21
CA ALA A 110 -12.54 2.72 6.08
C ALA A 110 -11.24 2.06 5.61
N LEU A 111 -10.39 1.71 6.57
CA LEU A 111 -9.09 1.09 6.34
C LEU A 111 -8.82 -0.03 7.37
N THR A 112 -8.13 -1.08 6.95
CA THR A 112 -7.52 -2.07 7.84
C THR A 112 -6.03 -2.23 7.52
N ALA A 113 -5.27 -2.79 8.46
CA ALA A 113 -3.86 -3.10 8.30
C ALA A 113 -3.58 -4.54 8.73
N THR A 114 -2.75 -5.26 7.98
CA THR A 114 -2.42 -6.67 8.21
C THR A 114 -1.06 -7.03 7.59
N SER A 115 -0.72 -8.32 7.62
CA SER A 115 0.44 -8.93 6.94
C SER A 115 0.02 -10.25 6.27
N GLY A 116 0.94 -10.98 5.63
CA GLY A 116 0.67 -12.16 4.79
C GLY A 116 -0.37 -13.17 5.33
N PRO A 117 -0.29 -13.63 6.60
CA PRO A 117 -1.28 -14.55 7.17
C PRO A 117 -2.69 -13.97 7.20
N GLY A 118 -2.84 -12.78 7.78
CA GLY A 118 -4.12 -12.09 7.88
C GLY A 118 -4.65 -11.67 6.51
N PHE A 119 -3.77 -11.25 5.60
CA PHE A 119 -4.13 -10.97 4.21
C PHE A 119 -4.72 -12.21 3.52
N SER A 120 -4.24 -13.41 3.84
CA SER A 120 -4.81 -14.66 3.32
C SER A 120 -6.22 -14.92 3.87
N LEU A 121 -6.46 -14.63 5.16
CA LEU A 121 -7.79 -14.72 5.78
C LEU A 121 -8.78 -13.71 5.18
N MET A 122 -8.31 -12.52 4.77
CA MET A 122 -9.15 -11.48 4.20
C MET A 122 -9.60 -11.73 2.75
N GLN A 123 -9.08 -12.75 2.04
CA GLN A 123 -9.29 -12.87 0.58
C GLN A 123 -10.76 -13.01 0.17
N GLU A 124 -11.59 -13.70 0.97
CA GLU A 124 -13.03 -13.77 0.73
C GLU A 124 -13.70 -12.41 0.90
N GLY A 125 -13.40 -11.70 2.00
CA GLY A 125 -13.92 -10.37 2.26
C GLY A 125 -13.46 -9.32 1.25
N ILE A 126 -12.24 -9.42 0.73
CA ILE A 126 -11.75 -8.58 -0.37
C ILE A 126 -12.58 -8.84 -1.64
N GLY A 127 -12.89 -10.10 -1.94
CA GLY A 127 -13.78 -10.47 -3.04
C GLY A 127 -15.18 -9.86 -2.86
N PHE A 128 -15.74 -9.98 -1.65
CA PHE A 128 -17.02 -9.39 -1.29
C PHE A 128 -17.04 -7.86 -1.43
N ALA A 129 -16.00 -7.16 -0.98
CA ALA A 129 -15.88 -5.71 -1.15
C ALA A 129 -15.81 -5.30 -2.63
N LYS A 130 -15.14 -6.11 -3.48
CA LYS A 130 -15.05 -5.85 -4.93
C LYS A 130 -16.37 -6.08 -5.65
N ILE A 131 -17.08 -7.20 -5.40
CA ILE A 131 -18.36 -7.49 -6.05
C ILE A 131 -19.45 -6.51 -5.62
N THR A 132 -19.45 -6.08 -4.36
CA THR A 132 -20.37 -5.04 -3.86
C THR A 132 -19.95 -3.61 -4.23
N GLU A 133 -18.82 -3.45 -4.94
CA GLU A 133 -18.26 -2.15 -5.31
C GLU A 133 -18.13 -1.19 -4.11
N THR A 134 -17.71 -1.75 -2.98
CA THR A 134 -17.57 -1.05 -1.71
C THR A 134 -16.14 -0.53 -1.56
N PRO A 135 -15.94 0.79 -1.37
CA PRO A 135 -14.61 1.37 -1.25
C PRO A 135 -14.01 1.09 0.13
N CYS A 136 -12.83 0.48 0.17
CA CYS A 136 -12.06 0.28 1.39
C CYS A 136 -10.57 0.15 1.05
N VAL A 137 -9.70 0.27 2.05
CA VAL A 137 -8.25 0.09 1.88
C VAL A 137 -7.75 -1.02 2.80
N VAL A 138 -6.96 -1.93 2.23
CA VAL A 138 -6.22 -2.97 2.97
C VAL A 138 -4.74 -2.66 2.85
N VAL A 139 -4.11 -2.32 3.97
CA VAL A 139 -2.65 -2.19 4.05
C VAL A 139 -2.05 -3.56 4.36
N ASN A 140 -1.22 -4.10 3.47
CA ASN A 140 -0.53 -5.36 3.69
C ASN A 140 0.97 -5.10 3.83
N VAL A 141 1.48 -5.15 5.07
CA VAL A 141 2.90 -4.99 5.37
C VAL A 141 3.57 -6.36 5.28
N GLN A 142 4.20 -6.63 4.13
CA GLN A 142 4.72 -7.96 3.78
C GLN A 142 5.89 -8.36 4.69
N ARG A 143 5.88 -9.63 5.11
CA ARG A 143 6.93 -10.28 5.89
C ARG A 143 7.18 -11.68 5.32
N VAL A 144 8.28 -12.31 5.70
CA VAL A 144 8.60 -13.65 5.17
C VAL A 144 7.49 -14.64 5.51
N GLY A 145 6.94 -15.29 4.48
CA GLY A 145 6.12 -16.50 4.55
C GLY A 145 6.87 -17.75 4.04
N PRO A 146 6.18 -18.86 3.70
CA PRO A 146 4.73 -19.07 3.83
C PRO A 146 4.29 -19.30 5.29
N SER A 147 2.97 -19.36 5.51
CA SER A 147 2.37 -19.52 6.85
C SER A 147 2.88 -18.45 7.82
N THR A 148 3.18 -18.78 9.07
CA THR A 148 3.76 -17.84 10.05
C THR A 148 5.06 -17.21 9.55
N GLY A 149 5.86 -17.98 8.82
CA GLY A 149 7.15 -17.61 8.27
C GLY A 149 8.10 -16.99 9.30
N MET A 150 8.79 -15.91 8.94
CA MET A 150 9.66 -15.14 9.86
C MET A 150 9.03 -13.76 10.10
N PRO A 151 8.28 -13.57 11.21
CA PRO A 151 7.47 -12.38 11.43
C PRO A 151 8.21 -11.03 11.41
N THR A 152 9.50 -11.06 11.75
CA THR A 152 10.36 -9.88 11.87
C THR A 152 11.35 -9.75 10.71
N SER A 153 11.09 -10.42 9.60
CA SER A 153 11.98 -10.41 8.43
C SER A 153 11.25 -9.95 7.18
N CYS A 154 11.94 -9.15 6.38
CA CYS A 154 11.43 -8.58 5.14
C CYS A 154 11.25 -9.60 4.02
N ALA A 155 10.15 -9.50 3.29
CA ALA A 155 9.88 -10.21 2.06
C ALA A 155 8.95 -9.39 1.15
N GLN A 156 8.81 -9.84 -0.09
CA GLN A 156 7.90 -9.25 -1.09
C GLN A 156 7.10 -10.37 -1.77
N GLY A 157 6.53 -11.26 -0.95
CA GLY A 157 5.94 -12.54 -1.38
C GLY A 157 4.47 -12.46 -1.81
N GLU A 158 3.81 -11.33 -1.59
CA GLU A 158 2.36 -11.19 -1.72
C GLU A 158 1.95 -10.39 -2.98
N ILE A 159 2.91 -10.09 -3.88
CA ILE A 159 2.67 -9.32 -5.11
C ILE A 159 1.56 -9.97 -5.97
N GLN A 160 1.64 -11.27 -6.24
CA GLN A 160 0.64 -11.98 -7.04
C GLN A 160 -0.63 -12.28 -6.23
N GLN A 161 -0.52 -12.53 -4.92
CA GLN A 161 -1.71 -12.69 -4.05
C GLN A 161 -2.54 -11.39 -4.00
N SER A 162 -1.92 -10.22 -4.08
CA SER A 162 -2.62 -8.94 -4.15
C SER A 162 -3.47 -8.75 -5.42
N ARG A 163 -3.21 -9.54 -6.46
CA ARG A 163 -4.02 -9.59 -7.69
C ARG A 163 -4.99 -10.77 -7.72
N TRP A 164 -4.49 -11.95 -7.39
CA TRP A 164 -5.15 -13.24 -7.65
C TRP A 164 -5.57 -14.01 -6.39
N GLY A 165 -5.43 -13.42 -5.20
CA GLY A 165 -5.70 -14.13 -3.95
C GLY A 165 -7.18 -14.44 -3.72
N SER A 166 -8.09 -13.56 -4.16
CA SER A 166 -9.53 -13.78 -4.08
C SER A 166 -10.02 -14.64 -5.26
N HIS A 167 -11.06 -15.43 -5.05
CA HIS A 167 -11.63 -16.28 -6.09
C HIS A 167 -12.42 -15.47 -7.13
N GLY A 168 -12.48 -15.99 -8.35
CA GLY A 168 -13.14 -15.32 -9.48
C GLY A 168 -12.31 -14.18 -10.08
N ASP A 169 -12.73 -13.71 -11.25
CA ASP A 169 -12.07 -12.58 -11.90
C ASP A 169 -12.45 -11.28 -11.20
N SER A 170 -11.46 -10.53 -10.73
CA SER A 170 -11.70 -9.20 -10.19
C SER A 170 -10.51 -8.29 -10.45
N PRO A 171 -10.69 -7.12 -11.09
CA PRO A 171 -9.61 -6.17 -11.24
C PRO A 171 -9.04 -5.74 -9.89
N ALA A 172 -7.76 -5.38 -9.88
CA ALA A 172 -7.05 -4.97 -8.67
C ALA A 172 -6.43 -3.59 -8.86
N ILE A 173 -6.51 -2.76 -7.82
CA ILE A 173 -5.72 -1.54 -7.68
C ILE A 173 -4.77 -1.79 -6.51
N VAL A 174 -3.47 -1.83 -6.80
CA VAL A 174 -2.43 -2.13 -5.82
C VAL A 174 -1.28 -1.16 -5.95
N LEU A 175 -0.99 -0.45 -4.86
CA LEU A 175 0.08 0.55 -4.77
C LEU A 175 1.25 0.02 -3.95
N TYR A 176 2.47 0.44 -4.26
CA TYR A 176 3.68 0.01 -3.54
C TYR A 176 4.73 1.14 -3.43
N PRO A 177 4.84 1.82 -2.27
CA PRO A 177 5.87 2.82 -2.00
C PRO A 177 7.27 2.23 -1.87
N ASP A 178 8.31 3.07 -2.00
CA ASP A 178 9.71 2.69 -1.74
C ASP A 178 10.38 3.48 -0.58
N SER A 179 9.66 4.42 0.03
CA SER A 179 10.15 5.36 1.03
C SER A 179 9.04 5.77 2.00
N VAL A 180 9.41 6.30 3.17
CA VAL A 180 8.44 6.70 4.20
C VAL A 180 7.56 7.84 3.71
N LYS A 181 8.13 8.78 2.93
CA LYS A 181 7.36 9.84 2.28
C LYS A 181 6.27 9.27 1.36
N GLU A 182 6.62 8.28 0.55
CA GLU A 182 5.65 7.64 -0.33
C GLU A 182 4.63 6.79 0.42
N CYS A 183 4.98 6.19 1.58
CA CYS A 183 3.99 5.54 2.43
C CYS A 183 2.85 6.50 2.81
N TYR A 184 3.17 7.74 3.16
CA TYR A 184 2.17 8.78 3.43
C TYR A 184 1.36 9.13 2.17
N GLU A 185 2.04 9.48 1.07
CA GLU A 185 1.40 9.97 -0.16
C GLU A 185 0.56 8.90 -0.86
N LEU A 186 1.05 7.66 -0.91
CA LEU A 186 0.32 6.54 -1.52
C LEU A 186 -0.80 6.02 -0.62
N THR A 187 -0.75 6.24 0.70
CA THR A 187 -1.93 5.97 1.55
C THR A 187 -3.07 6.93 1.21
N ILE A 188 -2.78 8.23 1.08
CA ILE A 188 -3.78 9.20 0.63
C ILE A 188 -4.32 8.83 -0.75
N ARG A 189 -3.42 8.46 -1.66
CA ARG A 189 -3.82 8.00 -2.99
C ARG A 189 -4.68 6.74 -2.92
N ALA A 190 -4.36 5.76 -2.07
CA ALA A 190 -5.13 4.53 -1.92
C ALA A 190 -6.57 4.81 -1.48
N VAL A 191 -6.76 5.66 -0.46
CA VAL A 191 -8.09 6.08 0.01
C VAL A 191 -8.84 6.85 -1.09
N ASN A 192 -8.16 7.74 -1.80
CA ASN A 192 -8.79 8.48 -2.89
C ASN A 192 -9.21 7.57 -4.05
N LEU A 193 -8.38 6.59 -4.41
CA LEU A 193 -8.67 5.63 -5.47
C LEU A 193 -9.81 4.68 -5.07
N SER A 194 -9.87 4.25 -3.80
CA SER A 194 -10.97 3.40 -3.33
C SER A 194 -12.29 4.16 -3.44
N GLU A 195 -12.36 5.38 -2.92
CA GLU A 195 -13.54 6.26 -2.98
C GLU A 195 -13.96 6.61 -4.41
N LYS A 196 -13.00 6.92 -5.28
CA LYS A 196 -13.25 7.28 -6.68
C LYS A 196 -13.76 6.07 -7.48
N TYR A 197 -13.08 4.93 -7.38
CA TYR A 197 -13.34 3.76 -8.22
C TYR A 197 -14.24 2.70 -7.58
N ARG A 198 -14.76 2.96 -6.36
CA ARG A 198 -15.70 2.06 -5.67
C ARG A 198 -15.19 0.63 -5.66
N THR A 199 -14.03 0.44 -5.03
CA THR A 199 -13.37 -0.87 -4.93
C THR A 199 -12.45 -0.92 -3.73
N CYS A 200 -12.16 -2.14 -3.27
CA CYS A 200 -11.05 -2.39 -2.37
C CYS A 200 -9.72 -2.06 -3.07
N VAL A 201 -8.89 -1.21 -2.44
CA VAL A 201 -7.52 -0.89 -2.87
C VAL A 201 -6.54 -1.52 -1.89
N ILE A 202 -5.48 -2.13 -2.40
CA ILE A 202 -4.42 -2.70 -1.57
C ILE A 202 -3.22 -1.77 -1.58
N LEU A 203 -2.69 -1.45 -0.40
CA LEU A 203 -1.41 -0.77 -0.24
C LEU A 203 -0.40 -1.79 0.27
N LEU A 204 0.55 -2.17 -0.58
CA LEU A 204 1.63 -3.07 -0.18
C LEU A 204 2.74 -2.27 0.49
N LEU A 205 3.21 -2.73 1.64
CA LEU A 205 4.51 -2.35 2.20
C LEU A 205 5.34 -3.63 2.35
N ASP A 206 6.58 -3.48 2.80
CA ASP A 206 7.41 -4.57 3.31
C ASP A 206 7.86 -4.24 4.74
N GLU A 207 8.26 -5.26 5.50
CA GLU A 207 8.64 -5.12 6.92
C GLU A 207 9.67 -4.02 7.15
N VAL A 208 10.69 -3.94 6.29
CA VAL A 208 11.71 -2.90 6.40
C VAL A 208 11.11 -1.52 6.15
N LEU A 209 10.31 -1.36 5.10
CA LEU A 209 9.66 -0.10 4.81
C LEU A 209 8.70 0.34 5.91
N GLY A 210 7.96 -0.59 6.52
CA GLY A 210 7.06 -0.32 7.65
C GLY A 210 7.79 0.14 8.91
N HIS A 211 8.98 -0.40 9.18
CA HIS A 211 9.75 -0.12 10.40
C HIS A 211 10.87 0.92 10.25
N MET A 212 11.33 1.21 9.03
CA MET A 212 12.39 2.20 8.82
C MET A 212 11.90 3.61 9.13
N ARG A 213 12.85 4.48 9.49
CA ARG A 213 12.61 5.90 9.77
C ARG A 213 13.37 6.81 8.83
N GLU A 214 12.72 7.87 8.40
CA GLU A 214 13.30 8.86 7.49
C GLU A 214 12.96 10.28 7.91
N ALA A 215 13.83 11.21 7.53
CA ALA A 215 13.52 12.63 7.56
C ALA A 215 12.55 12.94 6.41
N VAL A 216 11.28 13.13 6.74
CA VAL A 216 10.20 13.37 5.77
C VAL A 216 9.76 14.81 5.83
N ARG A 217 9.71 15.46 4.67
CA ARG A 217 9.00 16.72 4.49
C ARG A 217 7.59 16.41 3.98
N LEU A 218 6.61 16.48 4.88
CA LEU A 218 5.22 16.25 4.52
C LEU A 218 4.69 17.40 3.65
N PRO A 219 3.78 17.12 2.69
CA PRO A 219 3.13 18.17 1.93
C PRO A 219 2.31 19.08 2.85
N ASP A 220 2.03 20.29 2.38
CA ASP A 220 1.04 21.14 3.02
C ASP A 220 -0.34 20.47 2.94
N LEU A 221 -1.03 20.41 4.07
CA LEU A 221 -2.35 19.83 4.22
C LEU A 221 -3.37 20.52 3.31
N ALA A 222 -3.22 21.82 3.07
CA ALA A 222 -4.06 22.56 2.12
C ALA A 222 -3.90 22.06 0.67
N ASN A 223 -2.76 21.44 0.34
CA ASN A 223 -2.48 20.87 -0.97
C ASN A 223 -2.78 19.36 -1.06
N VAL A 224 -3.17 18.73 0.06
CA VAL A 224 -3.60 17.33 0.06
C VAL A 224 -4.99 17.24 -0.56
N ARG A 225 -5.04 16.72 -1.78
CA ARG A 225 -6.31 16.46 -2.45
C ARG A 225 -6.98 15.26 -1.79
N VAL A 226 -8.11 15.49 -1.14
CA VAL A 226 -8.99 14.43 -0.60
C VAL A 226 -10.18 14.24 -1.54
N ILE A 227 -10.38 13.01 -2.00
CA ILE A 227 -11.52 12.62 -2.83
C ILE A 227 -12.52 11.87 -1.95
N SER A 228 -13.77 12.26 -2.04
CA SER A 228 -14.89 11.51 -1.48
C SER A 228 -15.69 10.87 -2.61
N ARG A 229 -16.30 9.71 -2.35
CA ARG A 229 -17.20 9.05 -3.30
C ARG A 229 -18.30 9.99 -3.77
N ILE A 230 -18.74 9.80 -5.02
CA ILE A 230 -19.86 10.54 -5.58
C ILE A 230 -21.14 10.07 -4.89
N LYS A 231 -21.93 11.01 -4.36
CA LYS A 231 -23.24 10.73 -3.74
C LYS A 231 -24.35 10.84 -4.79
N PRO A 232 -25.43 10.03 -4.69
CA PRO A 232 -26.58 10.17 -5.58
C PRO A 232 -27.27 11.53 -5.39
N THR A 233 -27.73 12.10 -6.50
CA THR A 233 -28.51 13.36 -6.51
C THR A 233 -29.94 13.14 -7.01
N VAL A 234 -30.29 11.91 -7.37
CA VAL A 234 -31.61 11.53 -7.85
C VAL A 234 -32.56 11.27 -6.67
N PRO A 235 -33.90 11.35 -6.88
CA PRO A 235 -34.86 10.91 -5.89
C PRO A 235 -34.60 9.46 -5.43
N PRO A 236 -34.85 9.11 -4.15
CA PRO A 236 -34.53 7.78 -3.62
C PRO A 236 -35.10 6.60 -4.41
N HIS A 237 -36.29 6.76 -5.01
CA HIS A 237 -36.96 5.71 -5.79
C HIS A 237 -36.41 5.55 -7.22
N TRP A 238 -35.50 6.42 -7.67
CA TRP A 238 -34.80 6.32 -8.96
C TRP A 238 -33.36 5.79 -8.82
N TYR A 239 -32.88 5.64 -7.58
CA TYR A 239 -31.51 5.24 -7.34
C TYR A 239 -31.29 3.77 -7.73
N LYS A 240 -30.32 3.57 -8.64
CA LYS A 240 -29.77 2.27 -8.99
C LYS A 240 -28.37 2.18 -8.44
N HIS A 241 -28.14 1.23 -7.54
CA HIS A 241 -26.85 1.12 -6.86
C HIS A 241 -25.71 0.70 -7.80
N TYR A 242 -26.05 -0.12 -8.80
CA TYR A 242 -25.15 -0.66 -9.81
C TYR A 242 -25.54 -0.14 -11.20
N ASP A 243 -25.76 1.17 -11.33
CA ASP A 243 -26.08 1.80 -12.61
C ASP A 243 -24.99 1.52 -13.66
N GLU A 244 -25.41 0.99 -14.80
CA GLU A 244 -24.57 0.61 -15.93
C GLU A 244 -24.39 1.76 -16.93
N ASN A 245 -24.94 2.95 -16.67
CA ASN A 245 -24.70 4.11 -17.51
C ASN A 245 -23.24 4.62 -17.35
N GLN A 246 -22.33 3.99 -18.11
CA GLN A 246 -20.86 4.06 -17.96
C GLN A 246 -20.23 5.42 -18.29
N LYS A 247 -21.01 6.48 -18.48
CA LYS A 247 -20.47 7.82 -18.74
C LYS A 247 -19.74 8.39 -17.51
N TYR A 248 -20.08 7.90 -16.31
CA TYR A 248 -19.50 8.34 -15.04
C TYR A 248 -19.29 7.16 -14.07
N LEU A 249 -18.46 7.37 -13.05
CA LEU A 249 -18.33 6.46 -11.91
C LEU A 249 -19.67 6.47 -11.14
N SER A 250 -20.27 5.30 -10.94
CA SER A 250 -21.61 5.17 -10.35
C SER A 250 -21.66 5.76 -8.93
N PRO A 251 -22.63 6.64 -8.60
CA PRO A 251 -22.78 7.18 -7.25
C PRO A 251 -23.03 6.09 -6.20
N LEU A 252 -22.51 6.28 -4.98
CA LEU A 252 -22.69 5.38 -3.85
C LEU A 252 -23.43 6.08 -2.72
N ALA A 253 -24.69 5.71 -2.52
CA ALA A 253 -25.45 6.06 -1.33
C ALA A 253 -24.87 5.39 -0.08
N SER A 254 -25.10 5.99 1.09
CA SER A 254 -24.82 5.34 2.37
C SER A 254 -26.09 4.88 3.06
N TYR A 255 -25.98 3.78 3.81
CA TYR A 255 -27.07 3.33 4.67
C TYR A 255 -27.43 4.43 5.69
N GLY A 256 -28.72 4.68 5.84
CA GLY A 256 -29.25 5.74 6.70
C GLY A 256 -29.48 7.09 6.01
N GLU A 257 -29.02 7.30 4.77
CA GLU A 257 -29.23 8.55 4.01
C GLU A 257 -30.57 8.61 3.24
N GLY A 258 -31.49 7.67 3.50
CA GLY A 258 -32.82 7.63 2.87
C GLY A 258 -32.88 6.88 1.52
N TYR A 259 -31.75 6.47 0.96
CA TYR A 259 -31.68 5.58 -0.20
C TYR A 259 -31.78 4.11 0.22
N ARG A 260 -32.58 3.33 -0.51
CA ARG A 260 -32.72 1.88 -0.30
C ARG A 260 -32.00 1.15 -1.41
N PHE A 261 -31.08 0.25 -1.05
CA PHE A 261 -30.34 -0.57 -1.99
C PHE A 261 -29.92 -1.89 -1.35
N HIS A 262 -29.73 -2.91 -2.18
CA HIS A 262 -29.26 -4.21 -1.75
C HIS A 262 -27.79 -4.40 -2.12
N VAL A 263 -27.03 -5.05 -1.24
CA VAL A 263 -25.68 -5.54 -1.54
C VAL A 263 -25.66 -7.04 -1.25
N THR A 264 -25.00 -7.79 -2.12
CA THR A 264 -24.92 -9.25 -2.02
C THR A 264 -23.62 -9.73 -2.65
N GLY A 265 -23.12 -10.86 -2.16
CA GLY A 265 -21.98 -11.56 -2.76
C GLY A 265 -22.36 -12.40 -3.98
N LEU A 266 -23.64 -12.45 -4.33
CA LEU A 266 -24.14 -13.12 -5.54
C LEU A 266 -24.01 -12.18 -6.74
N THR A 267 -23.96 -12.77 -7.94
CA THR A 267 -24.25 -12.03 -9.17
C THR A 267 -25.60 -11.34 -9.05
N HIS A 268 -25.66 -10.06 -9.40
CA HIS A 268 -26.81 -9.21 -9.13
C HIS A 268 -27.13 -8.25 -10.27
N ASP A 269 -28.39 -7.82 -10.32
CA ASP A 269 -28.87 -6.82 -11.26
C ASP A 269 -28.49 -5.38 -10.86
N GLN A 270 -28.92 -4.38 -11.64
CA GLN A 270 -28.63 -2.96 -11.39
C GLN A 270 -29.16 -2.42 -10.03
N LEU A 271 -30.15 -3.10 -9.43
CA LEU A 271 -30.74 -2.75 -8.14
C LEU A 271 -30.07 -3.50 -6.98
N GLY A 272 -29.24 -4.49 -7.29
CA GLY A 272 -28.52 -5.32 -6.35
C GLY A 272 -29.21 -6.63 -6.01
N PHE A 273 -30.32 -6.98 -6.65
CA PHE A 273 -30.98 -8.26 -6.38
C PHE A 273 -30.28 -9.42 -7.08
N PRO A 274 -30.15 -10.59 -6.44
CA PRO A 274 -29.51 -11.76 -7.04
C PRO A 274 -30.15 -12.16 -8.37
N THR A 275 -29.31 -12.56 -9.33
CA THR A 275 -29.75 -13.00 -10.65
C THR A 275 -28.91 -14.14 -11.21
N ASN A 276 -29.55 -14.97 -12.05
CA ASN A 276 -28.92 -16.04 -12.83
C ASN A 276 -28.93 -15.75 -14.34
N LYS A 277 -29.34 -14.54 -14.76
CA LYS A 277 -29.39 -14.19 -16.18
C LYS A 277 -27.96 -13.95 -16.68
N ALA A 278 -27.58 -14.66 -17.75
CA ALA A 278 -26.23 -14.58 -18.31
C ALA A 278 -25.83 -13.17 -18.76
N VAL A 279 -26.78 -12.37 -19.27
CA VAL A 279 -26.52 -10.99 -19.71
C VAL A 279 -26.16 -10.10 -18.52
N GLU A 280 -26.96 -10.11 -17.45
CA GLU A 280 -26.71 -9.32 -16.24
C GLU A 280 -25.38 -9.73 -15.57
N ALA A 281 -25.05 -11.02 -15.58
CA ALA A 281 -23.75 -11.51 -15.13
C ALA A 281 -22.58 -10.93 -15.96
N ALA A 282 -22.71 -10.94 -17.29
CA ALA A 282 -21.71 -10.39 -18.20
C ALA A 282 -21.57 -8.86 -18.02
N ASP A 283 -22.67 -8.14 -17.87
CA ASP A 283 -22.69 -6.69 -17.68
C ASP A 283 -22.05 -6.27 -16.36
N MET A 284 -22.32 -7.00 -15.26
CA MET A 284 -21.65 -6.80 -13.98
C MET A 284 -20.13 -6.97 -14.12
N MET A 285 -19.69 -8.07 -14.74
CA MET A 285 -18.26 -8.35 -14.93
C MET A 285 -17.58 -7.31 -15.81
N ASP A 286 -18.24 -6.90 -16.88
CA ASP A 286 -17.73 -5.86 -17.78
C ASP A 286 -17.67 -4.49 -17.09
N ARG A 287 -18.64 -4.15 -16.25
CA ARG A 287 -18.61 -2.94 -15.40
C ARG A 287 -17.40 -2.96 -14.46
N LEU A 288 -17.19 -4.04 -13.71
CA LEU A 288 -16.03 -4.19 -12.82
C LEU A 288 -14.72 -4.01 -13.59
N ARG A 289 -14.59 -4.67 -14.75
CA ARG A 289 -13.41 -4.58 -15.63
C ARG A 289 -13.18 -3.16 -16.16
N LYS A 290 -14.21 -2.52 -16.70
CA LYS A 290 -14.11 -1.19 -17.32
C LYS A 290 -13.76 -0.09 -16.34
N LYS A 291 -14.16 -0.21 -15.05
CA LYS A 291 -13.70 0.71 -13.99
C LYS A 291 -12.19 0.86 -13.96
N ILE A 292 -11.45 -0.21 -14.22
CA ILE A 292 -9.99 -0.19 -14.22
C ILE A 292 -9.43 0.08 -15.62
N VAL A 293 -9.88 -0.65 -16.63
CA VAL A 293 -9.29 -0.59 -17.99
C VAL A 293 -9.47 0.79 -18.62
N TYR A 294 -10.63 1.44 -18.47
CA TYR A 294 -10.86 2.77 -19.06
C TYR A 294 -10.13 3.89 -18.31
N ASN A 295 -9.66 3.62 -17.10
CA ASN A 295 -9.02 4.61 -16.24
C ASN A 295 -7.52 4.32 -16.01
N ILE A 296 -6.91 3.50 -16.87
CA ILE A 296 -5.50 3.12 -16.77
C ILE A 296 -4.55 4.31 -16.63
N ARG A 297 -4.82 5.43 -17.32
CA ARG A 297 -3.97 6.63 -17.26
C ARG A 297 -3.96 7.31 -15.89
N ASP A 298 -5.05 7.19 -15.13
CA ASP A 298 -5.15 7.73 -13.76
C ASP A 298 -4.60 6.74 -12.72
N LEU A 299 -4.70 5.45 -13.02
CA LEU A 299 -4.29 4.36 -12.13
C LEU A 299 -2.80 4.04 -12.22
N VAL A 300 -2.23 3.99 -13.43
CA VAL A 300 -0.84 3.56 -13.62
C VAL A 300 0.13 4.70 -13.31
N GLN A 301 1.01 4.44 -12.35
CA GLN A 301 2.16 5.29 -12.03
C GLN A 301 3.44 4.46 -11.99
N ILE A 302 4.46 4.92 -12.70
CA ILE A 302 5.79 4.33 -12.80
C ILE A 302 6.83 5.45 -12.79
N GLU A 303 7.88 5.30 -11.98
CA GLU A 303 9.05 6.15 -12.02
C GLU A 303 10.08 5.56 -12.98
N SER A 304 10.68 6.43 -13.79
CA SER A 304 11.90 6.14 -14.55
C SER A 304 13.05 6.98 -14.00
N TYR A 305 14.21 6.37 -13.82
CA TYR A 305 15.41 7.03 -13.33
C TYR A 305 16.61 6.62 -14.19
N GLU A 306 17.33 7.58 -14.78
CA GLU A 306 18.50 7.35 -15.64
C GLU A 306 18.20 6.39 -16.81
N MET A 307 17.05 6.55 -17.47
CA MET A 307 16.55 5.62 -18.51
C MET A 307 16.76 6.13 -19.94
N GLU A 308 17.08 7.42 -20.10
CA GLU A 308 17.11 8.12 -21.39
C GLU A 308 18.16 7.55 -22.36
N ASP A 309 19.31 7.12 -21.83
CA ASP A 309 20.41 6.52 -22.60
C ASP A 309 20.72 5.06 -22.16
N ALA A 310 19.86 4.47 -21.31
CA ALA A 310 20.11 3.19 -20.67
C ALA A 310 20.14 2.03 -21.68
N ARG A 311 21.20 1.21 -21.60
CA ARG A 311 21.33 -0.09 -22.27
C ARG A 311 20.99 -1.25 -21.34
N ILE A 312 20.97 -1.02 -20.04
CA ILE A 312 20.55 -1.97 -19.02
C ILE A 312 19.43 -1.33 -18.21
N ALA A 313 18.36 -2.05 -17.90
CA ALA A 313 17.30 -1.57 -17.04
C ALA A 313 17.15 -2.46 -15.82
N ILE A 314 17.02 -1.88 -14.64
CA ILE A 314 16.62 -2.57 -13.43
C ILE A 314 15.12 -2.36 -13.25
N PHE A 315 14.35 -3.43 -13.06
CA PHE A 315 12.93 -3.34 -12.70
C PHE A 315 12.75 -3.86 -11.27
N ALA A 316 12.36 -2.97 -10.35
CA ALA A 316 12.28 -3.29 -8.92
C ALA A 316 11.14 -2.51 -8.25
N ALA A 317 10.60 -3.06 -7.16
CA ALA A 317 9.52 -2.45 -6.37
C ALA A 317 9.82 -2.48 -4.86
N GLY A 318 9.08 -1.69 -4.08
CA GLY A 318 9.24 -1.63 -2.62
C GLY A 318 10.66 -1.25 -2.19
N ILE A 319 11.09 -1.77 -1.04
CA ILE A 319 12.44 -1.53 -0.51
C ILE A 319 13.57 -1.94 -1.46
N THR A 320 13.33 -2.91 -2.34
CA THR A 320 14.35 -3.37 -3.30
C THR A 320 14.60 -2.33 -4.40
N ALA A 321 13.62 -1.49 -4.73
CA ALA A 321 13.81 -0.39 -5.67
C ALA A 321 14.78 0.67 -5.13
N ARG A 322 14.79 0.91 -3.82
CA ARG A 322 15.77 1.79 -3.17
C ARG A 322 17.20 1.25 -3.31
N ALA A 323 17.40 -0.05 -3.07
CA ALA A 323 18.71 -0.67 -3.27
C ALA A 323 19.14 -0.63 -4.75
N ALA A 324 18.19 -0.83 -5.68
CA ALA A 324 18.42 -0.71 -7.11
C ALA A 324 18.83 0.71 -7.52
N LYS A 325 18.19 1.76 -6.98
CA LYS A 325 18.54 3.16 -7.27
C LYS A 325 19.98 3.49 -6.87
N ALA A 326 20.44 2.97 -5.73
CA ALA A 326 21.83 3.08 -5.32
C ALA A 326 22.78 2.28 -6.24
N ALA A 327 22.38 1.08 -6.68
CA ALA A 327 23.17 0.29 -7.63
C ALA A 327 23.31 0.98 -8.99
N VAL A 328 22.26 1.66 -9.48
CA VAL A 328 22.32 2.49 -10.68
C VAL A 328 23.37 3.59 -10.51
N ALA A 329 23.35 4.31 -9.39
CA ALA A 329 24.32 5.37 -9.13
C ALA A 329 25.77 4.84 -9.13
N MET A 330 26.02 3.70 -8.47
CA MET A 330 27.34 3.06 -8.45
C MET A 330 27.80 2.63 -9.85
N ALA A 331 26.91 2.01 -10.63
CA ALA A 331 27.22 1.56 -11.99
C ALA A 331 27.48 2.73 -12.96
N ARG A 332 26.70 3.81 -12.84
CA ARG A 332 26.86 5.03 -13.65
C ARG A 332 28.20 5.71 -13.39
N GLN A 333 28.71 5.68 -12.16
CA GLN A 333 30.08 6.15 -11.84
C GLN A 333 31.17 5.36 -12.57
N GLU A 334 30.88 4.11 -12.93
CA GLU A 334 31.78 3.25 -13.72
C GLU A 334 31.52 3.33 -15.24
N GLY A 335 30.67 4.27 -15.69
CA GLY A 335 30.35 4.45 -17.12
C GLY A 335 29.34 3.44 -17.68
N ILE A 336 28.72 2.60 -16.84
CA ILE A 336 27.71 1.63 -17.28
C ILE A 336 26.37 2.35 -17.47
N LYS A 337 25.80 2.29 -18.68
CA LYS A 337 24.52 2.90 -19.03
C LYS A 337 23.33 2.10 -18.49
N VAL A 338 23.07 2.22 -17.19
CA VAL A 338 21.96 1.53 -16.53
C VAL A 338 20.90 2.51 -16.00
N GLY A 339 19.64 2.16 -16.13
CA GLY A 339 18.52 2.89 -15.54
C GLY A 339 17.65 2.02 -14.63
N LEU A 340 16.68 2.65 -13.96
CA LEU A 340 15.70 2.00 -13.09
C LEU A 340 14.28 2.33 -13.56
N LEU A 341 13.44 1.30 -13.62
CA LEU A 341 12.00 1.38 -13.73
C LEU A 341 11.36 0.87 -12.45
N ARG A 342 10.57 1.72 -11.78
CA ARG A 342 9.93 1.40 -10.51
C ARG A 342 8.42 1.64 -10.58
N PRO A 343 7.59 0.60 -10.53
CA PRO A 343 6.14 0.77 -10.44
C PRO A 343 5.74 1.28 -9.06
N LEU A 344 5.04 2.43 -9.00
CA LEU A 344 4.30 2.84 -7.80
C LEU A 344 2.93 2.16 -7.77
N THR A 345 2.41 1.78 -8.94
CA THR A 345 1.22 0.95 -9.11
C THR A 345 1.64 -0.39 -9.68
N ILE A 346 1.50 -1.44 -8.87
CA ILE A 346 1.81 -2.81 -9.25
C ILE A 346 0.66 -3.38 -10.10
N TRP A 347 -0.58 -3.12 -9.67
CA TRP A 347 -1.78 -3.52 -10.38
C TRP A 347 -2.75 -2.33 -10.52
N PRO A 348 -3.36 -2.11 -11.70
CA PRO A 348 -3.08 -2.79 -12.96
C PRO A 348 -1.61 -2.59 -13.42
N PHE A 349 -1.04 -3.60 -14.06
CA PHE A 349 0.37 -3.59 -14.42
C PHE A 349 0.64 -2.55 -15.51
N PRO A 350 1.76 -1.81 -15.45
CA PRO A 350 2.12 -0.77 -16.42
C PRO A 350 2.63 -1.33 -17.77
N ASP A 351 1.89 -2.23 -18.42
CA ASP A 351 2.30 -2.94 -19.64
C ASP A 351 2.88 -2.02 -20.74
N ASP A 352 2.12 -1.00 -21.17
CA ASP A 352 2.52 -0.13 -22.27
C ASP A 352 3.76 0.71 -21.93
N ALA A 353 3.82 1.24 -20.70
CA ALA A 353 4.94 2.06 -20.24
C ALA A 353 6.22 1.23 -20.15
N VAL A 354 6.13 0.02 -19.58
CA VAL A 354 7.28 -0.90 -19.46
C VAL A 354 7.74 -1.35 -20.83
N ARG A 355 6.84 -1.76 -21.74
CA ARG A 355 7.22 -2.12 -23.13
C ARG A 355 7.94 -0.98 -23.83
N LYS A 356 7.43 0.25 -23.71
CA LYS A 356 8.03 1.43 -24.33
C LYS A 356 9.43 1.69 -23.77
N MET A 357 9.59 1.71 -22.45
CA MET A 357 10.84 2.04 -21.78
C MET A 357 11.92 0.95 -21.93
N LEU A 358 11.51 -0.31 -22.12
CA LEU A 358 12.44 -1.41 -22.33
C LEU A 358 12.85 -1.60 -23.80
N ARG A 359 12.26 -0.87 -24.77
CA ARG A 359 12.48 -1.10 -26.21
C ARG A 359 13.97 -1.13 -26.61
N ASP A 360 14.74 -0.16 -26.14
CA ASP A 360 16.15 0.04 -26.54
C ASP A 360 17.17 -0.49 -25.51
N VAL A 361 16.67 -1.22 -24.52
CA VAL A 361 17.47 -1.87 -23.46
C VAL A 361 17.93 -3.24 -23.95
N ASP A 362 19.18 -3.60 -23.72
CA ASP A 362 19.73 -4.92 -24.07
C ASP A 362 19.48 -5.97 -22.97
N ILE A 363 19.63 -5.56 -21.70
CA ILE A 363 19.58 -6.44 -20.52
C ILE A 363 18.59 -5.87 -19.49
N VAL A 364 17.73 -6.72 -18.96
CA VAL A 364 16.83 -6.35 -17.86
C VAL A 364 17.22 -7.13 -16.60
N VAL A 365 17.45 -6.42 -15.50
CA VAL A 365 17.76 -6.97 -14.18
C VAL A 365 16.52 -6.86 -13.30
N VAL A 366 16.09 -7.96 -12.69
CA VAL A 366 14.91 -7.97 -11.81
C VAL A 366 15.30 -8.51 -10.44
N PRO A 367 15.68 -7.62 -9.50
CA PRO A 367 15.87 -7.98 -8.11
C PRO A 367 14.53 -7.98 -7.36
N GLU A 368 14.25 -9.04 -6.62
CA GLU A 368 13.03 -9.14 -5.81
C GLU A 368 13.21 -10.06 -4.60
N LEU A 369 12.55 -9.72 -3.48
CA LEU A 369 12.57 -10.53 -2.25
C LEU A 369 11.51 -11.64 -2.27
N ASN A 370 11.43 -12.35 -3.40
CA ASN A 370 10.57 -13.51 -3.64
C ASN A 370 11.20 -14.42 -4.73
N GLN A 371 10.47 -15.44 -5.19
CA GLN A 371 10.98 -16.44 -6.16
C GLN A 371 10.69 -16.14 -7.64
N GLY A 372 10.35 -14.92 -8.05
CA GLY A 372 10.12 -14.63 -9.48
C GLY A 372 8.79 -13.97 -9.82
N GLN A 373 8.12 -13.27 -8.91
CA GLN A 373 6.75 -12.79 -9.13
C GLN A 373 6.66 -11.64 -10.15
N LEU A 374 7.58 -10.68 -10.09
CA LEU A 374 7.71 -9.62 -11.07
C LEU A 374 8.53 -10.07 -12.28
N VAL A 375 9.50 -10.97 -12.11
CA VAL A 375 10.25 -11.58 -13.23
C VAL A 375 9.31 -12.13 -14.28
N ARG A 376 8.23 -12.82 -13.88
CA ARG A 376 7.26 -13.41 -14.82
C ARG A 376 6.51 -12.34 -15.62
N GLU A 377 6.16 -11.21 -15.00
CA GLU A 377 5.52 -10.10 -15.70
C GLU A 377 6.47 -9.45 -16.70
N ILE A 378 7.73 -9.24 -16.32
CA ILE A 378 8.75 -8.72 -17.23
C ILE A 378 8.99 -9.69 -18.38
N GLN A 379 9.17 -10.98 -18.09
CA GLN A 379 9.35 -12.02 -19.12
C GLN A 379 8.19 -12.05 -20.12
N ARG A 380 6.94 -11.83 -19.67
CA ARG A 380 5.75 -11.71 -20.53
C ARG A 380 5.84 -10.52 -21.51
N LEU A 381 6.51 -9.44 -21.13
CA LEU A 381 6.68 -8.24 -21.97
C LEU A 381 7.91 -8.29 -22.87
N VAL A 382 8.92 -9.09 -22.51
CA VAL A 382 10.18 -9.21 -23.26
C VAL A 382 10.33 -10.56 -23.98
N LYS A 383 9.25 -11.31 -24.22
CA LYS A 383 9.26 -12.69 -24.78
C LYS A 383 10.08 -12.88 -26.05
N ASP A 384 10.24 -11.84 -26.87
CA ASP A 384 11.04 -11.90 -28.10
C ASP A 384 12.56 -11.80 -27.83
N ARG A 385 12.98 -11.69 -26.56
CA ARG A 385 14.38 -11.66 -26.12
C ARG A 385 14.76 -13.00 -25.52
N SER A 386 15.99 -13.43 -25.79
CA SER A 386 16.58 -14.62 -25.15
C SER A 386 16.59 -14.48 -23.62
N ASP A 387 16.40 -15.59 -22.90
CA ASP A 387 16.45 -15.61 -21.43
C ASP A 387 17.79 -15.09 -20.86
N SER A 388 18.88 -15.16 -21.64
CA SER A 388 20.19 -14.58 -21.29
C SER A 388 20.17 -13.06 -21.10
N LYS A 389 19.15 -12.36 -21.62
CA LYS A 389 18.96 -10.91 -21.48
C LYS A 389 18.12 -10.52 -20.25
N LEU A 390 17.67 -11.50 -19.46
CA LEU A 390 16.90 -11.29 -18.24
C LEU A 390 17.68 -11.83 -17.02
N ILE A 391 18.34 -10.93 -16.29
CA ILE A 391 19.10 -11.26 -15.08
C ILE A 391 18.16 -11.28 -13.88
N LYS A 392 18.05 -12.45 -13.26
CA LYS A 392 17.14 -12.74 -12.15
C LYS A 392 17.92 -12.68 -10.83
N ILE A 393 17.49 -11.85 -9.87
CA ILE A 393 18.10 -11.77 -8.54
C ILE A 393 17.03 -11.98 -7.47
N GLN A 394 16.79 -13.25 -7.12
CA GLN A 394 15.80 -13.64 -6.12
C GLN A 394 16.44 -13.84 -4.75
N ARG A 395 15.77 -13.39 -3.70
CA ARG A 395 16.18 -13.64 -2.31
C ARG A 395 14.95 -13.91 -1.44
N VAL A 396 14.99 -14.99 -0.66
CA VAL A 396 13.83 -15.46 0.14
C VAL A 396 14.19 -15.77 1.60
N ASN A 397 15.39 -15.42 2.03
CA ASN A 397 15.94 -15.76 3.34
C ASN A 397 15.79 -14.64 4.38
N GLY A 398 14.87 -13.70 4.16
CA GLY A 398 14.63 -12.56 5.05
C GLY A 398 15.70 -11.45 4.99
N LYS A 399 16.77 -11.62 4.21
CA LYS A 399 17.81 -10.60 4.03
C LYS A 399 17.49 -9.72 2.83
N LEU A 400 17.77 -8.43 2.96
CA LEU A 400 17.69 -7.48 1.85
C LEU A 400 18.70 -7.81 0.75
N ILE A 401 18.37 -7.47 -0.49
CA ILE A 401 19.32 -7.43 -1.60
C ILE A 401 20.10 -6.11 -1.51
N SER A 402 21.42 -6.17 -1.42
CA SER A 402 22.25 -4.96 -1.31
C SER A 402 22.52 -4.33 -2.69
N PRO A 403 22.84 -3.02 -2.76
CA PRO A 403 23.27 -2.40 -4.01
C PRO A 403 24.48 -3.12 -4.65
N ALA A 404 25.41 -3.60 -3.82
CA ALA A 404 26.58 -4.36 -4.27
C ALA A 404 26.20 -5.72 -4.86
N ASP A 405 25.19 -6.41 -4.32
CA ASP A 405 24.67 -7.66 -4.90
C ASP A 405 24.14 -7.42 -6.32
N ILE A 406 23.37 -6.33 -6.50
CA ILE A 406 22.78 -5.95 -7.79
C ILE A 406 23.88 -5.58 -8.79
N LEU A 407 24.81 -4.72 -8.40
CA LEU A 407 25.92 -4.29 -9.25
C LEU A 407 26.78 -5.48 -9.70
N ARG A 408 27.15 -6.35 -8.77
CA ARG A 408 27.95 -7.55 -9.07
C ARG A 408 27.23 -8.46 -10.06
N LYS A 409 25.97 -8.80 -9.79
CA LYS A 409 25.19 -9.70 -10.65
C LYS A 409 24.92 -9.09 -12.03
N MET A 410 24.72 -7.78 -12.10
CA MET A 410 24.58 -7.06 -13.36
C MET A 410 25.88 -7.15 -14.18
N LYS A 411 27.05 -6.92 -13.58
CA LYS A 411 28.35 -7.03 -14.26
C LYS A 411 28.67 -8.44 -14.72
N GLU A 412 28.25 -9.47 -13.99
CA GLU A 412 28.40 -10.88 -14.41
C GLU A 412 27.62 -11.19 -15.71
N GLY A 413 26.64 -10.36 -16.09
CA GLY A 413 25.83 -10.56 -17.30
C GLY A 413 26.06 -9.54 -18.42
N ILE A 414 26.99 -8.59 -18.24
CA ILE A 414 27.53 -7.73 -19.31
C ILE A 414 28.70 -8.49 -19.95
#